data_AF-U3AI93-F1
#
_entry.id   AF-U3AI93-F1
#
_cell.length_a   1.000
_cell.length_b   1.000
_cell.length_c   1.000
_cell.angle_alpha   90.00
_cell.angle_beta   90.00
_cell.angle_gamma   90.00
#
_symmetry.space_group_name_H-M   'P 1'
#
loop_
_entity.id
_entity.type
_entity.pdbx_description
1 polymer ?
#
loop_
_entity_poly.entity_id
_entity_poly.type
_entity_poly.pdbx_seq_one_letter_code
_entity_poly.pdbx_strand_id
1 'polypeptide(L)'
;MALAVCLLLPCSGAFADTGLRAELFTAYETPAFFAEGRDPFLQDDTQLELRQRARASAARVSGRVDDALPIFGGTAKARLLSLIAAAEAGGAGYDAVQHGARHRPARAPTRMTLRDIFDWVAATPGQPHAIGRYQFIPATLRGLVRRSGLSLDTRFTPHTQDRLADLLLADAGLARFERGAMDRRSFMNNLARIWAGLPASHGRSHYHGVAGNRATISWASFERGISAIYR
;
A
#
# COMPACT_ATOMS: atom_id res chain seq x y z
N MET A 1 -15.96 57.91 47.13
CA MET A 1 -16.37 56.50 47.00
C MET A 1 -16.16 56.06 45.56
N ALA A 2 -15.37 55.00 45.36
CA ALA A 2 -15.22 54.12 44.19
C ALA A 2 -14.96 54.76 42.80
N LEU A 3 -13.69 54.78 42.33
CA LEU A 3 -12.97 53.75 41.55
C LEU A 3 -13.25 53.80 40.04
N ALA A 4 -12.19 54.12 39.29
CA ALA A 4 -12.07 54.07 37.84
C ALA A 4 -11.93 52.64 37.33
N VAL A 5 -12.54 52.32 36.19
CA VAL A 5 -12.09 51.25 35.28
C VAL A 5 -12.30 51.74 33.85
N CYS A 6 -11.19 52.04 33.17
CA CYS A 6 -11.10 52.07 31.70
C CYS A 6 -11.36 50.66 31.16
N LEU A 7 -12.21 50.53 30.14
CA LEU A 7 -12.14 49.41 29.20
C LEU A 7 -12.44 49.91 27.78
N LEU A 8 -11.51 49.59 26.90
CA LEU A 8 -11.39 49.92 25.49
C LEU A 8 -12.44 49.18 24.64
N LEU A 9 -12.91 49.84 23.57
CA LEU A 9 -13.61 49.24 22.42
C LEU A 9 -12.71 48.18 21.74
N PRO A 10 -13.28 47.13 21.11
CA PRO A 10 -13.60 47.25 19.68
C PRO A 10 -14.86 46.52 19.20
N CYS A 11 -15.40 47.03 18.08
CA CYS A 11 -16.34 46.33 17.20
C CYS A 11 -15.77 44.97 16.77
N SER A 12 -16.46 43.89 17.11
CA SER A 12 -16.18 42.53 16.62
C SER A 12 -17.22 42.15 15.56
N GLY A 13 -16.95 42.52 14.32
CA GLY A 13 -17.49 41.85 13.14
C GLY A 13 -16.48 40.83 12.65
N ALA A 14 -16.20 39.80 13.46
CA ALA A 14 -15.36 38.68 13.07
C ALA A 14 -16.27 37.53 12.62
N PHE A 15 -16.14 37.14 11.36
CA PHE A 15 -16.59 35.85 10.87
C PHE A 15 -16.07 34.77 11.83
N ALA A 16 -17.00 34.08 12.50
CA ALA A 16 -16.67 32.90 13.26
C ALA A 16 -16.21 31.82 12.27
N ASP A 17 -14.89 31.66 12.16
CA ASP A 17 -14.26 30.46 11.61
C ASP A 17 -14.62 29.32 12.56
N THR A 18 -15.70 28.61 12.22
CA THR A 18 -16.14 27.41 12.94
C THR A 18 -14.95 26.46 13.00
N GLY A 19 -14.48 26.17 14.22
CA GLY A 19 -13.40 25.23 14.56
C GLY A 19 -13.58 23.78 14.10
N LEU A 20 -14.41 23.52 13.09
CA LEU A 20 -14.53 22.23 12.41
C LEU A 20 -13.34 21.92 11.49
N ARG A 21 -12.49 22.90 11.12
CA ARG A 21 -11.35 22.63 10.23
C ARG A 21 -10.11 22.09 10.94
N ALA A 22 -9.94 22.36 12.24
CA ALA A 22 -8.78 21.90 12.99
C ALA A 22 -8.98 20.46 13.52
N GLU A 23 -10.18 20.10 14.00
CA GLU A 23 -10.40 18.77 14.59
C GLU A 23 -10.60 17.64 13.57
N LEU A 24 -10.93 17.96 12.32
CA LEU A 24 -10.96 16.98 11.22
C LEU A 24 -9.55 16.57 10.73
N PHE A 25 -8.51 17.30 11.10
CA PHE A 25 -7.13 17.01 10.70
C PHE A 25 -6.35 16.18 11.73
N THR A 26 -6.74 16.21 13.00
CA THR A 26 -6.02 15.52 14.09
C THR A 26 -6.36 14.02 14.18
N ALA A 27 -7.51 13.58 13.65
CA ALA A 27 -7.93 12.18 13.66
C ALA A 27 -7.12 11.24 12.74
N TYR A 28 -6.13 11.77 12.00
CA TYR A 28 -5.25 11.00 11.12
C TYR A 28 -3.78 10.93 11.61
N GLU A 29 -3.49 11.31 12.86
CA GLU A 29 -2.11 11.36 13.36
C GLU A 29 -1.49 10.00 13.73
N THR A 30 -2.22 8.92 13.59
CA THR A 30 -1.65 7.58 13.50
C THR A 30 -2.39 6.81 12.40
N PRO A 31 -1.71 6.30 11.35
CA PRO A 31 -2.37 5.36 10.45
C PRO A 31 -2.81 4.17 11.31
N ALA A 32 -4.10 3.85 11.31
CA ALA A 32 -4.67 2.68 12.01
C ALA A 32 -3.91 1.37 11.71
N PHE A 33 -3.11 1.37 10.65
CA PHE A 33 -2.18 0.34 10.22
C PHE A 33 -0.93 0.12 11.12
N PHE A 34 -0.34 1.19 11.67
CA PHE A 34 0.89 1.14 12.50
C PHE A 34 0.68 1.60 13.95
N ALA A 35 -0.52 2.07 14.29
CA ALA A 35 -0.84 2.75 15.55
C ALA A 35 -0.76 1.86 16.81
N GLU A 36 -1.02 0.56 16.69
CA GLU A 36 -1.27 -0.31 17.87
C GLU A 36 -0.16 -1.31 18.18
N GLY A 37 1.03 -1.19 17.56
CA GLY A 37 2.13 -2.15 17.78
C GLY A 37 1.83 -3.59 17.32
N ARG A 38 0.67 -3.84 16.71
CA ARG A 38 0.33 -5.07 15.98
C ARG A 38 0.44 -4.77 14.50
N ASP A 39 1.22 -5.57 13.79
CA ASP A 39 1.22 -5.53 12.33
C ASP A 39 -0.06 -6.23 11.84
N PRO A 40 -1.03 -5.52 11.26
CA PRO A 40 -2.27 -6.15 10.80
C PRO A 40 -2.03 -7.10 9.61
N PHE A 41 -0.82 -7.13 9.01
CA PHE A 41 -0.41 -8.16 8.05
C PHE A 41 0.25 -9.40 8.71
N LEU A 42 0.40 -9.43 10.03
CA LEU A 42 0.90 -10.58 10.78
C LEU A 42 -0.20 -11.21 11.65
N GLN A 43 -1.45 -11.20 11.19
CA GLN A 43 -2.49 -12.08 11.73
C GLN A 43 -2.29 -13.51 11.20
N ASP A 44 -2.76 -14.53 11.92
CA ASP A 44 -2.51 -15.94 11.59
C ASP A 44 -2.91 -16.30 10.14
N ASP A 45 -4.07 -15.81 9.68
CA ASP A 45 -4.54 -16.03 8.32
C ASP A 45 -3.63 -15.36 7.28
N THR A 46 -3.10 -14.18 7.59
CA THR A 46 -2.19 -13.45 6.70
C THR A 46 -0.82 -14.11 6.65
N GLN A 47 -0.34 -14.65 7.76
CA GLN A 47 0.88 -15.46 7.81
C GLN A 47 0.76 -16.70 6.90
N LEU A 48 -0.40 -17.36 6.91
CA LEU A 48 -0.66 -18.50 6.02
C LEU A 48 -0.68 -18.05 4.55
N GLU A 49 -1.37 -16.97 4.22
CA GLU A 49 -1.43 -16.43 2.86
C GLU A 49 -0.05 -15.97 2.35
N LEU A 50 0.75 -15.29 3.18
CA LEU A 50 2.14 -14.93 2.90
C LEU A 50 3.00 -16.18 2.70
N ARG A 51 2.77 -17.23 3.50
CA ARG A 51 3.45 -18.52 3.33
C ARG A 51 3.11 -19.19 2.01
N GLN A 52 1.85 -19.19 1.62
CA GLN A 52 1.40 -19.74 0.34
C GLN A 52 1.96 -18.94 -0.84
N ARG A 53 1.89 -17.60 -0.77
CA ARG A 53 2.45 -16.68 -1.78
C ARG A 53 3.92 -16.95 -2.05
N ALA A 54 4.69 -17.11 -0.99
CA ALA A 54 6.14 -17.23 -1.04
C ALA A 54 6.61 -18.59 -1.55
N ARG A 55 5.94 -19.70 -1.16
CA ARG A 55 6.26 -21.06 -1.65
C ARG A 55 6.20 -21.12 -3.18
N ALA A 56 5.32 -20.31 -3.76
CA ALA A 56 5.15 -20.16 -5.20
C ALA A 56 6.18 -19.25 -5.90
N SER A 57 6.82 -18.32 -5.18
CA SER A 57 7.77 -17.35 -5.73
C SER A 57 9.20 -17.89 -5.87
N ALA A 58 9.53 -19.05 -5.31
CA ALA A 58 10.90 -19.58 -5.22
C ALA A 58 11.58 -19.92 -6.57
N ALA A 59 10.96 -19.64 -7.71
CA ALA A 59 11.42 -20.06 -9.04
C ALA A 59 12.25 -19.05 -9.85
N ARG A 60 12.44 -17.78 -9.43
CA ARG A 60 13.26 -16.81 -10.20
C ARG A 60 13.90 -15.74 -9.33
N VAL A 61 15.24 -15.67 -9.36
CA VAL A 61 16.00 -14.41 -9.58
C VAL A 61 17.34 -14.78 -10.22
N SER A 62 17.45 -14.61 -11.53
CA SER A 62 18.70 -14.30 -12.21
C SER A 62 18.35 -13.15 -13.17
N GLY A 63 18.74 -11.94 -12.79
CA GLY A 63 18.42 -10.70 -13.50
C GLY A 63 18.95 -9.52 -12.70
N ARG A 64 19.75 -8.67 -13.34
CA ARG A 64 20.72 -7.76 -12.71
C ARG A 64 20.09 -6.80 -11.71
N VAL A 65 20.75 -6.70 -10.56
CA VAL A 65 20.37 -5.98 -9.34
C VAL A 65 20.38 -4.44 -9.50
N ASP A 66 20.85 -3.94 -10.66
CA ASP A 66 21.26 -2.54 -10.86
C ASP A 66 20.67 -1.83 -12.08
N ASP A 67 19.86 -2.49 -12.92
CA ASP A 67 19.24 -1.83 -14.08
C ASP A 67 18.16 -0.82 -13.61
N ALA A 68 18.08 0.33 -14.28
CA ALA A 68 17.10 1.37 -13.97
C ALA A 68 15.67 0.81 -14.10
N LEU A 69 14.88 0.91 -13.02
CA LEU A 69 13.50 0.42 -13.04
C LEU A 69 12.66 1.23 -14.04
N PRO A 70 11.82 0.57 -14.86
CA PRO A 70 10.91 1.27 -15.77
C PRO A 70 9.79 1.94 -14.96
N ILE A 71 9.99 3.22 -14.64
CA ILE A 71 9.06 4.05 -13.85
C ILE A 71 8.29 4.97 -14.81
N PHE A 72 6.97 4.83 -14.83
CA PHE A 72 6.06 5.62 -15.68
C PHE A 72 5.07 6.43 -14.84
N GLY A 73 4.48 7.48 -15.42
CA GLY A 73 3.40 8.25 -14.81
C GLY A 73 3.67 9.76 -14.78
N GLY A 74 2.60 10.55 -14.90
CA GLY A 74 2.66 12.02 -14.92
C GLY A 74 2.69 12.69 -13.54
N THR A 75 2.44 11.95 -12.46
CA THR A 75 2.46 12.46 -11.09
C THR A 75 3.44 11.65 -10.22
N ALA A 76 3.89 12.23 -9.10
CA ALA A 76 4.77 11.56 -8.16
C ALA A 76 4.16 10.24 -7.65
N LYS A 77 2.88 10.27 -7.26
CA LYS A 77 2.13 9.09 -6.83
C LYS A 77 2.03 8.02 -7.93
N ALA A 78 1.73 8.40 -9.18
CA ALA A 78 1.66 7.44 -10.29
C ALA A 78 3.03 6.77 -10.55
N ARG A 79 4.12 7.53 -10.45
CA ARG A 79 5.49 7.01 -10.56
C ARG A 79 5.82 6.07 -9.40
N LEU A 80 5.41 6.40 -8.18
CA LEU A 80 5.57 5.53 -7.02
C LEU A 80 4.82 4.19 -7.20
N LEU A 81 3.57 4.25 -7.65
CA LEU A 81 2.80 3.05 -7.98
C LEU A 81 3.45 2.23 -9.11
N SER A 82 4.06 2.90 -10.10
CA SER A 82 4.81 2.21 -11.16
C SER A 82 6.06 1.51 -10.62
N LEU A 83 6.78 2.13 -9.69
CA LEU A 83 7.93 1.52 -9.02
C LEU A 83 7.51 0.27 -8.25
N ILE A 84 6.44 0.36 -7.44
CA ILE A 84 5.89 -0.76 -6.68
C ILE A 84 5.49 -1.90 -7.64
N ALA A 85 4.78 -1.57 -8.72
CA ALA A 85 4.36 -2.56 -9.70
C ALA A 85 5.54 -3.30 -10.36
N ALA A 86 6.64 -2.59 -10.64
CA ALA A 86 7.85 -3.19 -11.20
C ALA A 86 8.47 -4.23 -10.24
N ALA A 87 8.40 -3.98 -8.93
CA ALA A 87 8.87 -4.93 -7.92
C ALA A 87 7.90 -6.12 -7.72
N GLU A 88 6.59 -5.92 -7.90
CA GLU A 88 5.56 -6.88 -7.50
C GLU A 88 5.03 -7.78 -8.63
N ALA A 89 4.69 -7.21 -9.79
CA ALA A 89 3.88 -7.89 -10.80
C ALA A 89 4.61 -8.18 -12.13
N GLY A 90 5.82 -7.63 -12.32
CA GLY A 90 6.54 -7.76 -13.58
C GLY A 90 5.69 -7.33 -14.79
N GLY A 91 5.75 -8.07 -15.90
CA GLY A 91 5.06 -7.72 -17.15
C GLY A 91 3.54 -7.91 -17.19
N ALA A 92 2.94 -8.64 -16.24
CA ALA A 92 1.50 -8.94 -16.27
C ALA A 92 0.62 -7.81 -15.71
N GLY A 93 1.20 -6.86 -14.98
CA GLY A 93 0.53 -5.64 -14.53
C GLY A 93 -0.80 -5.90 -13.82
N TYR A 94 -1.86 -5.18 -14.22
CA TYR A 94 -3.19 -5.25 -13.60
C TYR A 94 -3.87 -6.61 -13.69
N ASP A 95 -3.45 -7.48 -14.61
CA ASP A 95 -3.98 -8.83 -14.76
C ASP A 95 -3.06 -9.91 -14.16
N ALA A 96 -2.05 -9.49 -13.37
CA ALA A 96 -1.16 -10.42 -12.71
C ALA A 96 -1.92 -11.33 -11.73
N VAL A 97 -1.63 -12.62 -11.80
CA VAL A 97 -2.06 -13.63 -10.84
C VAL A 97 -0.83 -14.41 -10.46
N GLN A 98 -0.64 -14.64 -9.15
CA GLN A 98 0.57 -15.26 -8.67
C GLN A 98 0.87 -16.59 -9.39
N HIS A 99 2.11 -16.78 -9.80
CA HIS A 99 2.52 -17.85 -10.70
C HIS A 99 2.25 -19.25 -10.14
N GLY A 100 2.43 -19.45 -8.83
CA GLY A 100 2.14 -20.76 -8.22
C GLY A 100 0.68 -21.01 -7.88
N ALA A 101 -0.25 -20.16 -8.29
CA ALA A 101 -1.68 -20.48 -8.27
C ALA A 101 -1.94 -21.60 -9.29
N ARG A 102 -2.25 -22.81 -8.79
CA ARG A 102 -2.52 -23.99 -9.64
C ARG A 102 -3.84 -23.84 -10.39
N HIS A 103 -4.85 -23.30 -9.71
CA HIS A 103 -6.15 -23.01 -10.26
C HIS A 103 -6.27 -21.51 -10.50
N ARG A 104 -6.08 -21.07 -11.74
CA ARG A 104 -6.19 -19.65 -12.13
C ARG A 104 -7.67 -19.21 -12.17
N PRO A 105 -7.98 -17.93 -11.97
CA PRO A 105 -9.33 -17.43 -12.15
C PRO A 105 -9.79 -17.62 -13.61
N ALA A 106 -11.09 -17.80 -13.82
CA ALA A 106 -11.67 -18.06 -15.14
C ALA A 106 -11.57 -16.86 -16.10
N ARG A 107 -11.31 -15.66 -15.57
CA ARG A 107 -11.18 -14.41 -16.34
C ARG A 107 -9.95 -13.66 -15.87
N ALA A 108 -9.44 -12.77 -16.73
CA ALA A 108 -8.41 -11.82 -16.34
C ALA A 108 -8.88 -10.95 -15.15
N PRO A 109 -8.03 -10.67 -14.14
CA PRO A 109 -8.40 -9.89 -12.96
C PRO A 109 -9.18 -8.61 -13.25
N THR A 110 -8.79 -7.82 -14.26
CA THR A 110 -9.48 -6.58 -14.64
C THR A 110 -10.90 -6.78 -15.15
N ARG A 111 -11.27 -8.01 -15.52
CA ARG A 111 -12.61 -8.39 -15.98
C ARG A 111 -13.48 -8.98 -14.87
N MET A 112 -12.92 -9.23 -13.69
CA MET A 112 -13.60 -9.79 -12.53
C MET A 112 -14.22 -8.68 -11.67
N THR A 113 -15.30 -9.00 -10.96
CA THR A 113 -15.76 -8.24 -9.80
C THR A 113 -14.96 -8.63 -8.56
N LEU A 114 -15.04 -7.81 -7.49
CA LEU A 114 -14.46 -8.19 -6.19
C LEU A 114 -15.07 -9.50 -5.66
N ARG A 115 -16.38 -9.71 -5.91
CA ARG A 115 -17.08 -10.96 -5.62
C ARG A 115 -16.45 -12.15 -6.33
N ASP A 116 -16.27 -12.06 -7.66
CA ASP A 116 -15.65 -13.14 -8.45
C ASP A 116 -14.26 -13.51 -7.91
N ILE A 117 -13.50 -12.51 -7.42
CA ILE A 117 -12.17 -12.75 -6.83
C ILE A 117 -12.30 -13.52 -5.51
N PHE A 118 -13.20 -13.11 -4.62
CA PHE A 118 -13.40 -13.81 -3.35
C PHE A 118 -13.98 -15.21 -3.53
N ASP A 119 -14.87 -15.40 -4.50
CA ASP A 119 -15.42 -16.71 -4.86
C ASP A 119 -14.32 -17.63 -5.41
N TRP A 120 -13.42 -17.11 -6.26
CA TRP A 120 -12.24 -17.84 -6.72
C TRP A 120 -11.32 -18.26 -5.56
N VAL A 121 -11.07 -17.36 -4.60
CA VAL A 121 -10.28 -17.66 -3.40
C VAL A 121 -10.92 -18.78 -2.60
N ALA A 122 -12.22 -18.69 -2.33
CA ALA A 122 -12.97 -19.68 -1.55
C ALA A 122 -13.03 -21.05 -2.23
N ALA A 123 -13.17 -21.07 -3.55
CA ALA A 123 -13.23 -22.31 -4.33
C ALA A 123 -11.87 -23.02 -4.48
N THR A 124 -10.76 -22.35 -4.16
CA THR A 124 -9.40 -22.87 -4.39
C THR A 124 -8.53 -22.77 -3.13
N PRO A 125 -8.92 -23.40 -2.00
CA PRO A 125 -8.17 -23.29 -0.75
C PRO A 125 -6.76 -23.89 -0.87
N GLY A 126 -5.81 -23.34 -0.11
CA GLY A 126 -4.46 -23.89 0.03
C GLY A 126 -3.44 -23.51 -1.06
N GLN A 127 -3.83 -22.71 -2.04
CA GLN A 127 -2.92 -22.14 -3.04
C GLN A 127 -2.63 -20.65 -2.75
N PRO A 128 -1.62 -20.03 -3.38
CA PRO A 128 -1.45 -18.58 -3.29
C PRO A 128 -2.49 -17.83 -4.14
N HIS A 129 -3.00 -16.72 -3.60
CA HIS A 129 -4.02 -15.90 -4.27
C HIS A 129 -3.62 -14.43 -4.46
N ALA A 130 -2.32 -14.11 -4.41
CA ALA A 130 -1.89 -12.75 -4.71
C ALA A 130 -2.30 -12.37 -6.16
N ILE A 131 -2.98 -11.23 -6.30
CA ILE A 131 -3.67 -10.82 -7.53
C ILE A 131 -3.49 -9.33 -7.83
N GLY A 132 -3.50 -8.97 -9.11
CA GLY A 132 -3.41 -7.61 -9.60
C GLY A 132 -2.01 -7.03 -9.62
N ARG A 133 -1.92 -5.78 -10.09
CA ARG A 133 -0.67 -5.02 -10.28
C ARG A 133 0.15 -4.87 -9.01
N TYR A 134 -0.53 -4.90 -7.87
CA TYR A 134 0.05 -4.69 -6.54
C TYR A 134 0.06 -5.97 -5.69
N GLN A 135 -0.22 -7.13 -6.31
CA GLN A 135 -0.17 -8.46 -5.66
C GLN A 135 -0.93 -8.52 -4.33
N PHE A 136 -2.16 -8.02 -4.31
CA PHE A 136 -3.01 -8.04 -3.12
C PHE A 136 -3.28 -9.49 -2.68
N ILE A 137 -2.96 -9.80 -1.43
CA ILE A 137 -3.37 -11.07 -0.80
C ILE A 137 -4.81 -10.95 -0.27
N PRO A 138 -5.56 -12.07 -0.16
CA PRO A 138 -7.00 -12.01 0.14
C PRO A 138 -7.35 -11.27 1.43
N ALA A 139 -6.61 -11.46 2.53
CA ALA A 139 -6.86 -10.76 3.79
C ALA A 139 -6.76 -9.24 3.63
N THR A 140 -5.69 -8.78 2.98
CA THR A 140 -5.48 -7.36 2.66
C THR A 140 -6.59 -6.82 1.77
N LEU A 141 -6.95 -7.54 0.70
CA LEU A 141 -8.01 -7.12 -0.20
C LEU A 141 -9.36 -6.99 0.52
N ARG A 142 -9.74 -7.96 1.36
CA ARG A 142 -10.96 -7.89 2.20
C ARG A 142 -10.96 -6.63 3.09
N GLY A 143 -9.85 -6.35 3.75
CA GLY A 143 -9.70 -5.16 4.61
C GLY A 143 -9.84 -3.85 3.84
N LEU A 144 -9.22 -3.75 2.66
CA LEU A 144 -9.28 -2.56 1.81
C LEU A 144 -10.68 -2.34 1.22
N VAL A 145 -11.36 -3.40 0.78
CA VAL A 145 -12.75 -3.32 0.28
C VAL A 145 -13.68 -2.81 1.38
N ARG A 146 -13.55 -3.34 2.61
CA ARG A 146 -14.32 -2.86 3.76
C ARG A 146 -14.05 -1.38 4.06
N ARG A 147 -12.79 -0.96 4.09
CA ARG A 147 -12.39 0.44 4.38
C ARG A 147 -12.81 1.42 3.29
N SER A 148 -12.79 1.00 2.03
CA SER A 148 -13.14 1.84 0.89
C SER A 148 -14.65 1.97 0.64
N GLY A 149 -15.46 1.11 1.28
CA GLY A 149 -16.90 1.04 1.06
C GLY A 149 -17.30 0.57 -0.33
N LEU A 150 -16.39 -0.08 -1.07
CA LEU A 150 -16.70 -0.60 -2.39
C LEU A 150 -17.68 -1.78 -2.30
N SER A 151 -18.68 -1.78 -3.18
CA SER A 151 -19.56 -2.94 -3.33
C SER A 151 -18.77 -4.14 -3.88
N LEU A 152 -19.13 -5.36 -3.47
CA LEU A 152 -18.54 -6.59 -4.01
C LEU A 152 -18.78 -6.74 -5.52
N ASP A 153 -19.79 -6.08 -6.07
CA ASP A 153 -20.08 -6.12 -7.51
C ASP A 153 -19.22 -5.11 -8.30
N THR A 154 -18.35 -4.35 -7.61
CA THR A 154 -17.38 -3.44 -8.24
C THR A 154 -16.37 -4.24 -9.05
N ARG A 155 -16.14 -3.84 -10.31
CA ARG A 155 -15.12 -4.43 -11.17
C ARG A 155 -13.71 -4.08 -10.68
N PHE A 156 -12.81 -5.05 -10.69
CA PHE A 156 -11.41 -4.93 -10.27
C PHE A 156 -10.51 -4.31 -11.36
N THR A 157 -11.00 -3.22 -11.95
CA THR A 157 -10.35 -2.46 -13.02
C THR A 157 -9.01 -1.86 -12.57
N PRO A 158 -8.17 -1.37 -13.50
CA PRO A 158 -6.97 -0.62 -13.15
C PRO A 158 -7.22 0.51 -12.15
N HIS A 159 -8.30 1.27 -12.35
CA HIS A 159 -8.68 2.35 -11.44
C HIS A 159 -9.04 1.85 -10.04
N THR A 160 -9.78 0.73 -9.93
CA THR A 160 -10.10 0.12 -8.64
C THR A 160 -8.85 -0.35 -7.92
N GLN A 161 -7.91 -0.98 -8.65
CA GLN A 161 -6.63 -1.43 -8.08
C GLN A 161 -5.79 -0.26 -7.57
N ASP A 162 -5.69 0.83 -8.35
CA ASP A 162 -4.96 2.04 -7.96
C ASP A 162 -5.59 2.69 -6.72
N ARG A 163 -6.93 2.78 -6.65
CA ARG A 163 -7.64 3.32 -5.49
C ARG A 163 -7.40 2.49 -4.22
N LEU A 164 -7.32 1.17 -4.33
CA LEU A 164 -6.99 0.29 -3.21
C LEU A 164 -5.51 0.43 -2.80
N ALA A 165 -4.61 0.60 -3.76
CA ALA A 165 -3.20 0.86 -3.49
C ALA A 165 -2.96 2.24 -2.84
N ASP A 166 -3.75 3.25 -3.18
CA ASP A 166 -3.70 4.57 -2.55
C ASP A 166 -3.96 4.50 -1.03
N LEU A 167 -4.87 3.63 -0.60
CA LEU A 167 -5.11 3.41 0.84
C LEU A 167 -3.89 2.80 1.53
N LEU A 168 -3.18 1.89 0.86
CA LEU A 168 -1.94 1.31 1.38
C LEU A 168 -0.80 2.33 1.40
N LEU A 169 -0.73 3.23 0.42
CA LEU A 169 0.23 4.34 0.44
C LEU A 169 -0.05 5.32 1.58
N ALA A 170 -1.33 5.59 1.86
CA ALA A 170 -1.73 6.38 3.02
C ALA A 170 -1.30 5.70 4.33
N ASP A 171 -1.52 4.37 4.44
CA ASP A 171 -1.07 3.57 5.58
C ASP A 171 0.45 3.60 5.76
N ALA A 172 1.21 3.55 4.65
CA ALA A 172 2.67 3.68 4.64
C ALA A 172 3.16 5.05 5.15
N GLY A 173 2.28 6.04 5.22
CA GLY A 173 2.58 7.40 5.64
C GLY A 173 3.00 8.32 4.51
N LEU A 174 2.54 8.09 3.28
CA LEU A 174 2.88 8.94 2.11
C LEU A 174 2.68 10.43 2.41
N ALA A 175 1.54 10.82 2.99
CA ALA A 175 1.27 12.22 3.31
C ALA A 175 2.21 12.78 4.38
N ARG A 176 2.72 11.96 5.31
CA ARG A 176 3.73 12.36 6.31
C ARG A 176 5.10 12.54 5.66
N PHE A 177 5.46 11.63 4.76
CA PHE A 177 6.69 11.70 3.99
C PHE A 177 6.73 12.92 3.07
N GLU A 178 5.67 13.17 2.31
CA GLU A 178 5.57 14.30 1.37
C GLU A 178 5.65 15.68 2.07
N ARG A 179 5.20 15.77 3.33
CA ARG A 179 5.32 17.00 4.15
C ARG A 179 6.57 17.07 5.03
N GLY A 180 7.51 16.14 4.89
CA GLY A 180 8.75 16.10 5.67
C GLY A 180 8.60 15.64 7.13
N ALA A 181 7.43 15.14 7.54
CA ALA A 181 7.16 14.61 8.89
C ALA A 181 7.51 13.11 9.03
N MET A 182 8.16 12.53 8.02
CA MET A 182 8.72 11.18 8.02
C MET A 182 9.93 11.18 7.09
N ASP A 183 11.06 10.65 7.56
CA ASP A 183 12.25 10.54 6.72
C ASP A 183 12.07 9.45 5.64
N ARG A 184 12.85 9.58 4.57
CA ARG A 184 12.79 8.69 3.40
C ARG A 184 13.01 7.22 3.76
N ARG A 185 13.98 6.92 4.63
CA ARG A 185 14.31 5.53 5.00
C ARG A 185 13.15 4.89 5.77
N SER A 186 12.52 5.63 6.68
CA SER A 186 11.33 5.17 7.40
C SER A 186 10.15 4.92 6.45
N PHE A 187 9.89 5.83 5.51
CA PHE A 187 8.84 5.65 4.50
C PHE A 187 9.09 4.40 3.63
N MET A 188 10.31 4.23 3.14
CA MET A 188 10.69 3.05 2.35
C MET A 188 10.55 1.73 3.12
N ASN A 189 10.92 1.72 4.40
CA ASN A 189 10.69 0.54 5.25
C ASN A 189 9.20 0.25 5.45
N ASN A 190 8.36 1.28 5.63
CA ASN A 190 6.91 1.10 5.71
C ASN A 190 6.33 0.51 4.41
N LEU A 191 6.79 0.97 3.24
CA LEU A 191 6.42 0.38 1.96
C LEU A 191 6.85 -1.11 1.88
N ALA A 192 8.06 -1.44 2.33
CA ALA A 192 8.56 -2.82 2.34
C ALA A 192 7.80 -3.76 3.30
N ARG A 193 7.07 -3.21 4.28
CA ARG A 193 6.14 -3.96 5.13
C ARG A 193 4.81 -4.24 4.47
N ILE A 194 4.47 -3.58 3.36
CA ILE A 194 3.23 -3.83 2.60
C ILE A 194 3.53 -4.73 1.39
N TRP A 195 4.62 -4.45 0.67
CA TRP A 195 4.96 -5.08 -0.60
C TRP A 195 6.24 -5.90 -0.46
N ALA A 196 6.09 -7.23 -0.51
CA ALA A 196 7.16 -8.18 -0.22
C ALA A 196 8.33 -8.15 -1.23
N GLY A 197 8.09 -7.68 -2.45
CA GLY A 197 9.11 -7.48 -3.48
C GLY A 197 10.01 -6.28 -3.19
N LEU A 198 9.59 -5.34 -2.35
CA LEU A 198 10.44 -4.23 -1.92
C LEU A 198 11.40 -4.66 -0.81
N PRO A 199 12.67 -4.22 -0.86
CA PRO A 199 13.62 -4.45 0.20
C PRO A 199 13.41 -3.47 1.36
N ALA A 200 13.52 -3.98 2.59
CA ALA A 200 13.76 -3.15 3.76
C ALA A 200 15.23 -2.71 3.80
N SER A 201 15.57 -1.81 4.72
CA SER A 201 16.90 -1.17 4.76
C SER A 201 18.09 -2.12 5.03
N HIS A 202 17.84 -3.36 5.46
CA HIS A 202 18.84 -4.43 5.53
C HIS A 202 18.98 -5.21 4.20
N GLY A 203 18.41 -4.72 3.10
CA GLY A 203 18.55 -5.25 1.75
C GLY A 203 17.72 -6.49 1.42
N ARG A 204 16.87 -6.97 2.35
CA ARG A 204 15.99 -8.13 2.13
C ARG A 204 14.53 -7.72 2.25
N SER A 205 13.62 -8.54 1.71
CA SER A 205 12.19 -8.39 1.98
C SER A 205 11.93 -8.35 3.48
N HIS A 206 10.95 -7.57 3.92
CA HIS A 206 10.48 -7.62 5.31
C HIS A 206 10.06 -9.04 5.72
N TYR A 207 9.55 -9.82 4.76
CA TYR A 207 9.09 -11.19 4.95
C TYR A 207 10.17 -12.24 4.63
N HIS A 208 11.44 -11.88 4.61
CA HIS A 208 12.52 -12.82 4.34
C HIS A 208 12.50 -13.99 5.35
N GLY A 209 12.70 -15.21 4.85
CA GLY A 209 12.58 -16.43 5.66
C GLY A 209 11.14 -16.95 5.81
N VAL A 210 10.13 -16.12 5.53
CA VAL A 210 8.74 -16.58 5.44
C VAL A 210 8.53 -17.19 4.06
N ALA A 211 8.62 -18.52 4.03
CA ALA A 211 8.23 -19.38 2.92
C ALA A 211 8.84 -19.03 1.55
N GLY A 212 9.96 -18.32 1.50
CA GLY A 212 10.68 -18.00 0.26
C GLY A 212 10.46 -16.58 -0.27
N ASN A 213 9.82 -15.69 0.48
CA ASN A 213 9.71 -14.27 0.10
C ASN A 213 11.10 -13.64 0.00
N ARG A 214 11.32 -12.88 -1.07
CA ARG A 214 12.57 -12.19 -1.38
C ARG A 214 12.25 -10.83 -1.99
N ALA A 215 13.13 -9.87 -1.75
CA ALA A 215 13.08 -8.62 -2.49
C ALA A 215 13.46 -8.91 -3.95
N THR A 216 12.74 -8.29 -4.88
CA THR A 216 12.95 -8.42 -6.33
C THR A 216 13.84 -7.31 -6.89
N ILE A 217 14.06 -6.26 -6.10
CA ILE A 217 14.95 -5.13 -6.39
C ILE A 217 15.91 -4.90 -5.21
N SER A 218 17.06 -4.25 -5.43
CA SER A 218 17.97 -3.85 -4.35
C SER A 218 17.49 -2.60 -3.61
N TRP A 219 17.97 -2.42 -2.38
CA TRP A 219 17.75 -1.18 -1.61
C TRP A 219 18.26 0.03 -2.38
N ALA A 220 19.43 -0.07 -3.01
CA ALA A 220 20.01 1.01 -3.81
C ALA A 220 19.13 1.38 -5.01
N SER A 221 18.61 0.41 -5.76
CA SER A 221 17.66 0.65 -6.86
C SER A 221 16.36 1.26 -6.36
N PHE A 222 15.84 0.80 -5.21
CA PHE A 222 14.65 1.36 -4.59
C PHE A 222 14.85 2.82 -4.17
N GLU A 223 15.96 3.13 -3.50
CA GLU A 223 16.31 4.48 -3.05
C GLU A 223 16.51 5.45 -4.22
N ARG A 224 17.18 5.00 -5.29
CA ARG A 224 17.31 5.78 -6.53
C ARG A 224 15.94 6.10 -7.13
N GLY A 225 15.04 5.11 -7.18
CA GLY A 225 13.68 5.31 -7.68
C GLY A 225 12.90 6.32 -6.85
N ILE A 226 12.93 6.22 -5.52
CA ILE A 226 12.28 7.18 -4.62
C ILE A 226 12.85 8.59 -4.79
N SER A 227 14.17 8.73 -4.85
CA SER A 227 14.84 10.03 -5.06
C SER A 227 14.51 10.66 -6.41
N ALA A 228 14.30 9.83 -7.45
CA ALA A 228 13.89 10.31 -8.76
C ALA A 228 12.42 10.74 -8.83
N ILE A 229 11.60 10.40 -7.82
CA ILE A 229 10.19 10.78 -7.72
C ILE A 229 10.02 11.99 -6.81
N TYR A 230 10.70 11.98 -5.66
CA TYR A 230 10.61 13.00 -4.62
C TYR A 230 11.99 13.63 -4.43
N ARG A 231 12.22 14.74 -5.15
CA ARG A 231 13.45 15.53 -5.07
C ARG A 231 13.49 16.36 -3.81
#